data_AF-A0A317CEW1-F1
#
_entry.id   AF-A0A317CEW1-F1
#
_cell.length_a   1.000
_cell.length_b   1.000
_cell.length_c   1.000
_cell.angle_alpha   90.00
_cell.angle_beta   90.00
_cell.angle_gamma   90.00
#
_symmetry.space_group_name_H-M   'P 1'
#
loop_
_entity.id
_entity.type
_entity.pdbx_description
1 polymer ?
#
loop_
_entity_poly.entity_id
_entity_poly.type
_entity_poly.pdbx_seq_one_letter_code
_entity_poly.pdbx_strand_id
1 'polypeptide(L)'
;MKGKILWEKVSGNEWSFVGEGDDFNDELVEGFIGSFFQDPEVYFVIDRHNSFSVAREEAALKVKSALKDQVITLCNHSFSKMIEFHYIGVAKHGAVSS
;
A
#
# COMPACT_ATOMS: atom_id res chain seq x y z
N MET A 1 -19.67 0.95 -11.10
CA MET A 1 -18.43 1.61 -11.57
C MET A 1 -17.44 0.51 -11.93
N LYS A 2 -17.15 0.26 -13.22
CA LYS A 2 -16.15 -0.73 -13.65
C LYS A 2 -14.84 0.02 -13.90
N GLY A 3 -14.17 0.44 -12.83
CA GLY A 3 -12.84 1.04 -12.92
C GLY A 3 -11.79 -0.06 -12.76
N LYS A 4 -10.83 -0.14 -13.69
CA LYS A 4 -9.63 -0.97 -13.51
C LYS A 4 -8.56 -0.12 -12.85
N ILE A 5 -7.86 -0.66 -11.86
CA ILE A 5 -6.65 -0.04 -11.33
C ILE A 5 -5.56 -0.11 -12.41
N LEU A 6 -5.04 1.05 -12.80
CA LEU A 6 -3.83 1.16 -13.60
C LEU A 6 -2.66 1.24 -12.63
N TRP A 7 -1.86 0.17 -12.60
CA TRP A 7 -0.63 0.12 -11.82
C TRP A 7 0.43 1.00 -12.48
N GLU A 8 1.09 1.81 -11.68
CA GLU A 8 2.21 2.65 -12.11
C GLU A 8 3.43 1.79 -12.38
N LYS A 9 4.14 2.08 -13.48
CA LYS A 9 5.32 1.34 -13.92
C LYS A 9 6.56 2.21 -13.87
N VAL A 10 7.53 1.82 -13.07
CA VAL A 10 8.87 2.40 -13.08
C VAL A 10 9.76 1.49 -13.92
N SER A 11 10.34 2.02 -14.99
CA SER A 11 11.24 1.27 -15.90
C SER A 11 10.63 -0.03 -16.45
N GLY A 12 9.31 -0.05 -16.65
CA GLY A 12 8.59 -1.21 -17.19
C GLY A 12 8.14 -2.26 -16.15
N ASN A 13 8.45 -2.06 -14.87
CA ASN A 13 8.00 -2.92 -13.77
C ASN A 13 7.04 -2.16 -12.84
N GLU A 14 6.01 -2.84 -12.34
CA GLU A 14 5.02 -2.29 -11.40
C GLU A 14 5.52 -2.34 -9.95
N TRP A 15 6.55 -3.15 -9.70
CA TRP A 15 7.07 -3.41 -8.36
C TRP A 15 8.29 -2.56 -8.03
N SER A 16 8.24 -1.93 -6.87
CA SER A 16 9.35 -1.21 -6.24
C SER A 16 9.79 -1.93 -4.97
N PHE A 17 11.09 -1.99 -4.71
CA PHE A 17 11.64 -2.60 -3.49
C PHE A 17 11.41 -1.68 -2.29
N VAL A 18 10.91 -2.26 -1.19
CA VAL A 18 10.64 -1.57 0.08
C VAL A 18 11.29 -2.26 1.28
N GLY A 19 11.88 -3.45 1.09
CA GLY A 19 12.50 -4.25 2.14
C GLY A 19 11.51 -5.08 2.96
N GLU A 20 12.02 -6.05 3.72
CA GLU A 20 11.25 -6.91 4.61
C GLU A 20 11.97 -7.09 5.96
N GLY A 21 11.23 -7.37 7.03
CA GLY A 21 11.82 -7.60 8.36
C GLY A 21 12.68 -6.42 8.84
N ASP A 22 13.95 -6.69 9.10
CA ASP A 22 14.94 -5.70 9.55
C ASP A 22 15.40 -4.77 8.41
N ASP A 23 15.23 -5.17 7.14
CA ASP A 23 15.59 -4.39 5.96
C ASP A 23 14.44 -3.49 5.47
N PHE A 24 13.28 -3.51 6.14
CA PHE A 24 12.14 -2.66 5.79
C PHE A 24 12.49 -1.18 5.91
N ASN A 25 12.35 -0.44 4.82
CA ASN A 25 12.68 0.98 4.77
C ASN A 25 11.48 1.84 5.20
N ASP A 26 11.39 2.10 6.51
CA ASP A 26 10.29 2.87 7.11
C ASP A 26 10.11 4.25 6.46
N GLU A 27 11.20 5.02 6.30
CA GLU A 27 11.16 6.38 5.76
C GLU A 27 10.66 6.42 4.30
N LEU A 28 11.13 5.47 3.47
CA LEU A 28 10.69 5.35 2.09
C LEU A 28 9.20 5.02 2.02
N VAL A 29 8.73 4.06 2.81
CA VAL A 29 7.33 3.63 2.80
C VAL A 29 6.42 4.72 3.35
N GLU A 30 6.80 5.40 4.43
CA GLU A 30 6.04 6.51 5.01
C GLU A 30 5.91 7.68 4.00
N GLY A 31 7.02 8.12 3.41
CA GLY A 31 7.02 9.18 2.41
C GLY A 31 6.21 8.82 1.17
N PHE A 32 6.28 7.56 0.75
CA PHE A 32 5.51 7.04 -0.37
C PHE A 32 4.00 7.01 -0.07
N ILE A 33 3.58 6.45 1.06
CA ILE A 33 2.17 6.43 1.49
C ILE A 33 1.65 7.87 1.59
N GLY A 34 2.42 8.76 2.21
CA GLY A 34 2.01 10.15 2.43
C GLY A 34 1.93 11.01 1.17
N SER A 35 2.76 10.72 0.16
CA SER A 35 2.66 11.40 -1.13
C SER A 35 1.51 10.85 -1.99
N PHE A 36 1.23 9.55 -1.91
CA PHE A 36 0.24 8.90 -2.75
C PHE A 36 -1.21 9.11 -2.26
N PHE A 37 -1.44 8.99 -0.94
CA PHE A 37 -2.73 9.23 -0.30
C PHE A 37 -2.78 10.62 0.34
N GLN A 38 -3.82 11.39 0.00
CA GLN A 38 -4.06 12.71 0.57
C GLN A 38 -5.09 12.65 1.71
N ASP A 39 -5.80 11.54 1.83
CA ASP A 39 -6.78 11.28 2.88
C ASP A 39 -6.08 11.14 4.26
N PRO A 40 -6.71 11.62 5.34
CA PRO A 40 -6.16 11.47 6.70
C PRO A 40 -6.15 10.02 7.18
N GLU A 41 -7.06 9.20 6.64
CA GLU A 41 -7.18 7.77 6.92
C GLU A 41 -7.14 6.98 5.62
N VAL A 42 -6.67 5.73 5.73
CA VAL A 42 -6.67 4.74 4.66
C VAL A 42 -7.27 3.44 5.19
N TYR A 43 -7.89 2.67 4.31
CA TYR A 43 -8.26 1.29 4.61
C TYR A 43 -7.01 0.41 4.54
N PHE A 44 -6.78 -0.32 5.62
CA PHE A 44 -5.81 -1.39 5.72
C PHE A 44 -6.52 -2.72 5.48
N VAL A 45 -6.12 -3.46 4.45
CA VAL A 45 -6.79 -4.69 4.02
C VAL A 45 -5.79 -5.84 3.97
N ILE A 46 -6.01 -6.84 4.81
CA ILE A 46 -5.32 -8.13 4.75
C ILE A 46 -6.22 -9.14 4.04
N ASP A 47 -7.47 -9.28 4.55
CA ASP A 47 -8.49 -10.13 3.97
C ASP A 47 -9.90 -9.59 4.24
N ARG A 48 -10.93 -10.33 3.84
CA ARG A 48 -12.35 -9.94 3.98
C ARG A 48 -12.85 -9.81 5.42
N HIS A 49 -12.15 -10.42 6.38
CA HIS A 49 -12.47 -10.42 7.81
C HIS A 49 -11.50 -9.56 8.61
N ASN A 50 -10.31 -9.29 8.07
CA ASN A 50 -9.26 -8.48 8.67
C ASN A 50 -8.98 -7.25 7.80
N SER A 51 -9.91 -6.31 7.85
CA SER A 51 -9.78 -5.00 7.24
C SER A 51 -10.36 -3.92 8.15
N PHE A 52 -9.69 -2.77 8.21
CA PHE A 52 -10.05 -1.66 9.10
C PHE A 52 -9.47 -0.33 8.61
N SER A 53 -10.01 0.78 9.10
CA SER A 53 -9.45 2.12 8.85
C SER A 53 -8.25 2.36 9.76
N VAL A 54 -7.21 2.99 9.25
CA VAL A 54 -6.04 3.43 10.02
C VAL A 54 -5.65 4.85 9.62
N ALA A 55 -5.15 5.63 10.57
CA ALA A 55 -4.54 6.92 10.27
C ALA A 55 -3.40 6.74 9.27
N ARG A 56 -3.33 7.61 8.26
CA ARG A 56 -2.33 7.53 7.19
C ARG A 56 -0.89 7.55 7.74
N GLU A 57 -0.67 8.32 8.80
CA GLU A 57 0.62 8.43 9.51
C GLU A 57 1.03 7.15 10.24
N GLU A 58 0.08 6.30 10.66
CA GLU A 58 0.37 5.01 11.29
C GLU A 58 0.47 3.85 10.28
N ALA A 59 0.07 4.07 9.02
CA ALA A 59 -0.09 3.01 8.04
C ALA A 59 1.23 2.27 7.75
N ALA A 60 2.36 2.98 7.63
CA ALA A 60 3.67 2.37 7.39
C ALA A 60 4.07 1.40 8.53
N LEU A 61 3.86 1.81 9.78
CA LEU A 61 4.14 0.99 10.96
C LEU A 61 3.26 -0.27 11.00
N LYS A 62 1.97 -0.14 10.66
CA LYS A 62 1.07 -1.29 10.55
C LYS A 62 1.49 -2.23 9.43
N VAL A 63 1.90 -1.70 8.27
CA VAL A 63 2.41 -2.51 7.15
C VAL A 63 3.60 -3.32 7.61
N LYS A 64 4.64 -2.69 8.16
CA LYS A 64 5.85 -3.38 8.66
C LYS A 64 5.51 -4.51 9.63
N SER A 65 4.62 -4.24 10.57
CA SER A 65 4.23 -5.20 11.61
C SER A 65 3.52 -6.44 11.03
N ALA A 66 2.81 -6.25 9.91
CA ALA A 66 1.94 -7.25 9.31
C ALA A 66 2.54 -7.93 8.07
N LEU A 67 3.58 -7.37 7.43
CA LEU A 67 4.11 -7.81 6.11
C LEU A 67 4.93 -9.11 6.16
N LYS A 68 4.75 -9.95 7.18
CA LYS A 68 5.61 -11.14 7.39
C LYS A 68 5.36 -12.26 6.39
N ASP A 69 4.11 -12.64 6.22
CA ASP A 69 3.71 -13.83 5.45
C ASP A 69 2.43 -13.59 4.61
N GLN A 70 2.01 -12.33 4.53
CA GLN A 70 0.75 -11.94 3.92
C GLN A 70 0.91 -10.70 3.04
N VAL A 71 -0.01 -10.56 2.09
CA VAL A 71 -0.13 -9.38 1.24
C VAL A 71 -1.00 -8.37 1.95
N ILE A 72 -0.59 -7.11 1.94
CA ILE A 72 -1.32 -6.01 2.54
C ILE A 72 -1.71 -5.03 1.46
N THR A 73 -2.98 -4.68 1.38
CA THR A 73 -3.44 -3.60 0.51
C THR A 73 -3.83 -2.40 1.36
N LEU A 74 -3.26 -1.25 1.03
CA LEU A 74 -3.79 0.03 1.46
C LEU A 74 -4.67 0.60 0.35
N CYS A 75 -5.83 1.14 0.69
CA CYS A 75 -6.65 1.87 -0.26
C CYS A 75 -7.32 3.08 0.38
N ASN A 76 -7.64 4.09 -0.43
CA ASN A 76 -8.47 5.19 0.06
C ASN A 76 -9.94 4.75 0.19
N HIS A 77 -10.73 5.50 0.95
CA HIS A 77 -12.14 5.14 1.23
C HIS A 77 -13.02 5.06 -0.03
N SER A 78 -12.62 5.70 -1.12
CA SER A 78 -13.31 5.62 -2.41
C SER A 78 -12.89 4.42 -3.27
N PHE A 79 -11.93 3.61 -2.80
CA PHE A 79 -11.34 2.48 -3.52
C PHE A 79 -10.81 2.87 -4.92
N SER A 80 -10.37 4.13 -5.06
CA SER A 80 -9.85 4.67 -6.32
C SER A 80 -8.33 4.67 -6.39
N LYS A 81 -7.64 4.56 -5.25
CA LYS A 81 -6.18 4.47 -5.15
C LYS A 81 -5.82 3.27 -4.28
N MET A 82 -4.80 2.52 -4.69
CA MET A 82 -4.34 1.33 -3.97
C MET A 82 -2.82 1.25 -3.96
N ILE A 83 -2.28 0.77 -2.84
CA ILE A 83 -0.90 0.29 -2.72
C ILE A 83 -0.98 -1.16 -2.24
N GLU A 84 -0.33 -2.08 -2.94
CA GLU A 84 -0.23 -3.48 -2.54
C GLU A 84 1.21 -3.78 -2.13
N PHE A 85 1.40 -4.19 -0.88
CA PHE A 85 2.67 -4.64 -0.32
C PHE A 85 2.68 -6.16 -0.30
N HIS A 86 3.75 -6.75 -0.82
CA HIS A 86 3.97 -8.19 -0.80
C HIS A 86 5.05 -8.54 0.23
N TYR A 87 4.89 -9.68 0.91
CA TYR A 87 5.78 -10.12 1.99
C TYR A 87 7.24 -10.26 1.58
N ILE A 88 7.57 -10.33 0.28
CA ILE A 88 8.95 -10.43 -0.24
C ILE A 88 9.66 -9.06 -0.31
N GLY A 89 9.13 -8.04 0.38
CA GLY A 89 9.71 -6.71 0.43
C GLY A 89 9.56 -5.87 -0.84
N VAL A 90 8.44 -6.04 -1.55
CA VAL A 90 8.10 -5.21 -2.73
C VAL A 90 6.71 -4.61 -2.58
N ALA A 91 6.50 -3.45 -3.21
CA ALA A 91 5.22 -2.78 -3.28
C ALA A 91 4.90 -2.31 -4.71
N LYS A 92 3.61 -2.27 -5.05
CA LYS A 92 3.09 -1.65 -6.28
C LYS A 92 1.95 -0.71 -5.93
N HIS A 93 1.69 0.30 -6.76
CA HIS A 93 0.60 1.23 -6.54
C HIS A 93 -0.09 1.62 -7.83
N GLY A 94 -1.33 2.07 -7.72
CA GLY A 94 -2.13 2.43 -8.87
C GLY A 94 -3.41 3.14 -8.50
N ALA A 95 -4.01 3.76 -9.51
CA ALA A 95 -5.29 4.45 -9.37
C ALA A 95 -6.28 3.97 -10.44
N VAL A 96 -7.57 4.11 -10.17
CA VAL A 96 -8.63 3.90 -11.16
C VAL A 96 -8.44 4.91 -12.28
N SER A 97 -8.32 4.41 -13.52
CA SER A 97 -8.43 5.30 -14.69
C SER A 97 -9.86 5.78 -14.82
N SER A 98 -10.00 7.10 -14.95
CA SER A 98 -11.22 7.71 -15.51
C SER A 98 -11.28 7.46 -17.01
#